data_AF-A0A803PLS9-F1
#
_entry.id   AF-A0A803PLS9-F1
#
_cell.length_a   1.000
_cell.length_b   1.000
_cell.length_c   1.000
_cell.angle_alpha   90.00
_cell.angle_beta   90.00
_cell.angle_gamma   90.00
#
_symmetry.space_group_name_H-M   'P 1'
#
loop_
_entity.id
_entity.type
_entity.pdbx_description
1 polymer ?
#
loop_
_entity_poly.entity_id
_entity_poly.type
_entity_poly.pdbx_seq_one_letter_code
_entity_poly.pdbx_strand_id
1 'polypeptide(L)'
;MVAFGKKLKQRQNDEWQRYYINYKLMKKRVKQYAHQIEIGAQDRRHVLKDFSRMLDNQIEKIVLFLLEEQGRLASRIAKLGERHNALLEQPEISQISELRESYREVGQDLLKLLFFVEINAIGLRKILKKFDKRFGYRFTDYYVRTRANHPYSQLQQVFKHVGLGAVVGALSRNLHELQDRQGSYLSIYDETALPLQDPVVDAINAAVDRLTYSTNFLTFLAQHAFIMQEDLPTPTGEQPDDGRYHFMSLLLNLVNTFLYMVNTYIIVPTADDYSMSLGAAATVCGVVIGAMAVAQVFSSVYFSAWSNRSYFKPLVFSSIVLFMGNLMYAMAYDVRSIWVLLIGRLFCG
;
A
#
# COMPACT_ATOMS: atom_id res chain seq x y z
N MET A 1 -26.30 -5.22 -3.19
CA MET A 1 -24.94 -5.57 -3.68
C MET A 1 -24.91 -6.86 -4.56
N VAL A 2 -25.86 -7.03 -5.50
CA VAL A 2 -26.10 -8.31 -6.22
C VAL A 2 -25.78 -8.25 -7.73
N ALA A 3 -25.66 -7.07 -8.33
CA ALA A 3 -25.62 -6.91 -9.79
C ALA A 3 -24.25 -7.01 -10.47
N PHE A 4 -23.12 -7.02 -9.74
CA PHE A 4 -21.80 -6.93 -10.39
C PHE A 4 -21.50 -8.11 -11.32
N GLY A 5 -21.83 -9.35 -10.94
CA GLY A 5 -21.58 -10.51 -11.80
C GLY A 5 -22.44 -10.53 -13.09
N LYS A 6 -23.65 -9.94 -13.05
CA LYS A 6 -24.50 -9.77 -14.23
C LYS A 6 -24.00 -8.62 -15.11
N LYS A 7 -23.64 -7.48 -14.50
CA LYS A 7 -23.02 -6.33 -15.17
C LYS A 7 -21.67 -6.67 -15.80
N LEU A 8 -20.89 -7.55 -15.18
CA LEU A 8 -19.62 -8.06 -15.72
C LEU A 8 -19.88 -8.80 -17.04
N LYS A 9 -20.79 -9.79 -17.03
CA LYS A 9 -21.16 -10.54 -18.24
C LYS A 9 -21.72 -9.66 -19.37
N GLN A 10 -22.53 -8.66 -19.04
CA GLN A 10 -23.17 -7.79 -20.05
C GLN A 10 -22.22 -6.77 -20.69
N ARG A 11 -21.09 -6.49 -20.04
CA ARG A 11 -20.13 -5.48 -20.52
C ARG A 11 -18.85 -6.11 -21.07
N GLN A 12 -18.71 -7.43 -21.04
CA GLN A 12 -17.53 -8.10 -21.58
C GLN A 12 -17.52 -7.98 -23.10
N ASN A 13 -16.35 -7.67 -23.66
CA ASN A 13 -16.11 -7.88 -25.09
C ASN A 13 -16.18 -9.39 -25.38
N ASP A 14 -16.97 -9.78 -26.38
CA ASP A 14 -17.24 -11.16 -26.75
C ASP A 14 -15.95 -11.90 -27.16
N GLU A 15 -15.02 -11.21 -27.80
CA GLU A 15 -13.73 -11.78 -28.22
C GLU A 15 -12.82 -12.15 -27.04
N TRP A 16 -12.91 -11.39 -25.94
CA TRP A 16 -11.98 -11.50 -24.82
C TRP A 16 -12.56 -12.20 -23.60
N GLN A 17 -13.78 -12.76 -23.70
CA GLN A 17 -14.51 -13.37 -22.59
C GLN A 17 -13.68 -14.36 -21.76
N ARG A 18 -12.83 -15.16 -22.42
CA ARG A 18 -11.98 -16.18 -21.76
C ARG A 18 -10.90 -15.59 -20.84
N TYR A 19 -10.45 -14.37 -21.11
CA TYR A 19 -9.35 -13.73 -20.39
C TYR A 19 -9.83 -12.95 -19.16
N TYR A 20 -11.11 -12.60 -19.08
CA TYR A 20 -11.66 -11.96 -17.89
C TYR A 20 -11.61 -12.87 -16.65
N ILE A 21 -11.52 -12.23 -15.48
CA ILE A 21 -11.60 -12.90 -14.19
C ILE A 21 -12.90 -13.72 -14.07
N ASN A 22 -12.76 -15.00 -13.69
CA ASN A 22 -13.93 -15.86 -13.48
C ASN A 22 -14.58 -15.60 -12.11
N TYR A 23 -15.19 -14.42 -11.97
CA TYR A 23 -15.78 -13.95 -10.71
C TYR A 23 -16.86 -14.89 -10.17
N LYS A 24 -17.63 -15.55 -11.05
CA LYS A 24 -18.68 -16.50 -10.67
C LYS A 24 -18.07 -17.74 -10.01
N LEU A 25 -17.03 -18.32 -10.61
CA LEU A 25 -16.32 -19.47 -10.05
C LEU A 25 -15.69 -19.12 -8.70
N MET A 26 -14.99 -17.99 -8.62
CA MET A 26 -14.34 -17.57 -7.38
C MET A 26 -15.35 -17.34 -6.26
N LYS A 27 -16.49 -16.70 -6.57
CA LYS A 27 -17.58 -16.52 -5.60
C LYS A 27 -18.16 -17.86 -5.11
N LYS A 28 -18.27 -18.87 -5.98
CA LYS A 28 -18.72 -20.21 -5.61
C LYS A 28 -17.73 -20.87 -4.64
N ARG A 29 -16.43 -20.80 -4.96
CA ARG A 29 -15.35 -21.32 -4.11
C ARG A 29 -15.33 -20.67 -2.72
N VAL A 30 -15.46 -19.34 -2.63
CA VAL A 30 -15.56 -18.63 -1.35
C VAL A 30 -16.71 -19.15 -0.48
N LYS A 31 -17.87 -19.50 -1.07
CA LYS A 31 -18.97 -20.10 -0.32
C LYS A 31 -18.66 -21.53 0.14
N GLN A 32 -18.01 -22.33 -0.70
CA GLN A 32 -17.64 -23.70 -0.37
C GLN A 32 -16.66 -23.74 0.80
N TYR A 33 -15.64 -22.87 0.78
CA TYR A 33 -14.69 -22.76 1.88
C TYR A 33 -15.35 -22.36 3.20
N ALA A 34 -16.35 -21.47 3.17
CA ALA A 34 -17.09 -21.11 4.38
C ALA A 34 -17.81 -22.33 4.98
N HIS A 35 -18.48 -23.12 4.15
CA HIS A 35 -19.16 -24.33 4.59
C HIS A 35 -18.20 -25.41 5.10
N GLN A 36 -17.05 -25.60 4.44
CA GLN A 36 -16.05 -26.58 4.84
C GLN A 36 -15.37 -26.23 6.17
N ILE A 37 -15.18 -24.93 6.46
CA ILE A 37 -14.67 -24.46 7.74
C ILE A 37 -15.72 -24.65 8.85
N GLU A 38 -17.00 -24.37 8.58
CA GLU A 38 -18.09 -24.59 9.54
C GLU A 38 -18.23 -26.06 9.96
N ILE A 39 -17.98 -27.00 9.03
CA ILE A 39 -18.05 -28.45 9.29
C ILE A 39 -16.75 -28.97 9.94
N GLY A 40 -15.71 -28.13 10.10
CA GLY A 40 -14.41 -28.54 10.64
C GLY A 40 -13.62 -29.46 9.69
N ALA A 41 -14.02 -29.57 8.42
CA ALA A 41 -13.46 -30.50 7.46
C ALA A 41 -12.13 -30.05 6.86
N GLN A 42 -11.75 -28.77 7.01
CA GLN A 42 -10.57 -28.22 6.35
C GLN A 42 -9.87 -27.15 7.19
N ASP A 43 -8.54 -27.25 7.27
CA ASP A 43 -7.71 -26.28 7.98
C ASP A 43 -7.73 -24.91 7.29
N ARG A 44 -7.82 -23.86 8.11
CA ARG A 44 -7.81 -22.44 7.76
C ARG A 44 -6.62 -22.07 6.87
N ARG A 45 -5.44 -22.66 7.11
CA ARG A 45 -4.24 -22.44 6.28
C ARG A 45 -4.40 -22.95 4.86
N HIS A 46 -5.05 -24.10 4.69
CA HIS A 46 -5.29 -24.71 3.39
C HIS A 46 -6.22 -23.83 2.54
N VAL A 47 -7.29 -23.31 3.13
CA VAL A 47 -8.22 -22.40 2.44
C VAL A 47 -7.53 -21.13 1.94
N LEU A 48 -6.68 -20.53 2.76
CA LEU A 48 -5.90 -19.33 2.38
C LEU A 48 -4.92 -19.63 1.23
N LYS A 49 -4.21 -20.76 1.31
CA LYS A 49 -3.25 -21.18 0.28
C LYS A 49 -3.94 -21.46 -1.06
N ASP A 50 -5.03 -22.23 -1.03
CA ASP A 50 -5.79 -22.57 -2.24
C ASP A 50 -6.40 -21.34 -2.91
N PHE A 51 -7.02 -20.46 -2.10
CA PHE A 51 -7.63 -19.25 -2.64
C PHE A 51 -6.57 -18.32 -3.22
N SER A 52 -5.41 -18.21 -2.57
CA SER A 52 -4.25 -17.46 -3.10
C SER A 52 -3.81 -18.00 -4.45
N ARG A 53 -3.61 -19.32 -4.57
CA ARG A 53 -3.21 -19.97 -5.84
C ARG A 53 -4.25 -19.75 -6.94
N MET A 54 -5.53 -19.85 -6.62
CA MET A 54 -6.60 -19.56 -7.58
C MET A 54 -6.59 -18.10 -8.04
N LEU A 55 -6.33 -17.16 -7.13
CA LEU A 55 -6.23 -15.74 -7.45
C LEU A 55 -4.99 -15.43 -8.31
N ASP A 56 -3.83 -16.01 -7.95
CA ASP A 56 -2.58 -15.91 -8.70
C ASP A 56 -2.79 -16.40 -10.14
N ASN A 57 -3.40 -17.58 -10.35
CA ASN A 57 -3.70 -18.10 -11.69
C ASN A 57 -4.66 -17.19 -12.50
N GLN A 58 -5.62 -16.52 -11.85
CA GLN A 58 -6.51 -15.59 -12.55
C GLN A 58 -5.77 -14.31 -12.95
N ILE A 59 -4.92 -13.78 -12.07
CA ILE A 59 -4.09 -12.62 -12.36
C ILE A 59 -3.13 -12.93 -13.50
N GLU A 60 -2.48 -14.09 -13.46
CA GLU A 60 -1.53 -14.49 -14.49
C GLU A 60 -2.16 -14.53 -15.87
N LYS A 61 -3.32 -15.16 -15.98
CA LYS A 61 -4.10 -15.18 -17.23
C LYS A 61 -4.41 -13.77 -17.76
N ILE A 62 -4.78 -12.85 -16.87
CA ILE A 62 -5.13 -11.46 -17.24
C ILE A 62 -3.88 -10.71 -17.72
N VAL A 63 -2.76 -10.91 -17.03
CA VAL A 63 -1.49 -10.24 -17.31
C VAL A 63 -0.87 -10.70 -18.61
N LEU A 64 -0.81 -12.01 -18.84
CA LEU A 64 -0.25 -12.56 -20.08
C LEU A 64 -1.03 -12.04 -21.30
N PHE A 65 -2.36 -11.98 -21.20
CA PHE A 65 -3.19 -11.41 -22.25
C PHE A 65 -2.97 -9.90 -22.43
N LEU A 66 -2.85 -9.15 -21.33
CA LEU A 66 -2.55 -7.72 -21.38
C LEU A 66 -1.21 -7.46 -22.10
N LEU A 67 -0.16 -8.21 -21.78
CA LEU A 67 1.15 -8.08 -22.41
C LEU A 67 1.10 -8.39 -23.91
N GLU A 68 0.36 -9.44 -24.31
CA GLU A 68 0.18 -9.79 -25.72
C GLU A 68 -0.50 -8.65 -26.50
N GLU A 69 -1.61 -8.12 -25.99
CA GLU A 69 -2.35 -7.03 -26.66
C GLU A 69 -1.57 -5.71 -26.65
N GLN A 70 -0.83 -5.41 -25.59
CA GLN A 70 0.09 -4.26 -25.58
C GLN A 70 1.16 -4.38 -26.67
N GLY A 71 1.76 -5.56 -26.84
CA GLY A 71 2.75 -5.82 -27.89
C GLY A 71 2.16 -5.65 -29.29
N ARG A 72 0.92 -6.11 -29.51
CA ARG A 72 0.21 -5.91 -30.79
C ARG A 72 -0.06 -4.45 -31.09
N LEU A 73 -0.55 -3.68 -30.11
CA LEU A 73 -0.78 -2.23 -30.27
C LEU A 73 0.53 -1.49 -30.53
N ALA A 74 1.58 -1.79 -29.77
CA ALA A 74 2.90 -1.18 -29.95
C ALA A 74 3.46 -1.46 -31.35
N SER A 75 3.37 -2.70 -31.85
CA SER A 75 3.80 -3.06 -33.20
C SER A 75 2.99 -2.32 -34.28
N ARG A 76 1.67 -2.17 -34.11
CA ARG A 76 0.84 -1.39 -35.02
C ARG A 76 1.25 0.09 -35.04
N ILE A 77 1.46 0.70 -33.87
CA ILE A 77 1.92 2.10 -33.78
C ILE A 77 3.28 2.27 -34.46
N ALA A 78 4.22 1.36 -34.24
CA ALA A 78 5.54 1.42 -34.88
C ALA A 78 5.44 1.39 -36.42
N LYS A 79 4.64 0.48 -36.99
CA LYS A 79 4.39 0.40 -38.43
C LYS A 79 3.72 1.65 -38.99
N LEU A 80 2.77 2.24 -38.26
CA LEU A 80 2.15 3.51 -38.64
C LEU A 80 3.15 4.67 -38.55
N GLY A 81 4.11 4.61 -37.62
CA GLY A 81 5.20 5.56 -37.52
C GLY A 81 6.15 5.51 -38.72
N GLU A 82 6.48 4.32 -39.22
CA GLU A 82 7.27 4.15 -40.45
C GLU A 82 6.55 4.75 -41.67
N ARG A 83 5.24 4.50 -41.82
CA ARG A 83 4.42 5.11 -42.87
C ARG A 83 4.36 6.63 -42.72
N HIS A 84 4.23 7.12 -41.49
CA HIS A 84 4.23 8.55 -41.22
C HIS A 84 5.55 9.20 -41.66
N ASN A 85 6.69 8.57 -41.38
CA ASN A 85 8.00 9.08 -41.79
C ASN A 85 8.17 9.08 -43.32
N ALA A 86 7.70 8.05 -44.02
CA ALA A 86 7.73 8.02 -45.49
C ALA A 86 6.89 9.14 -46.12
N LEU A 87 5.75 9.49 -45.49
CA LEU A 87 4.89 10.59 -45.93
C LEU A 87 5.47 11.99 -45.70
N LEU A 88 6.49 12.14 -44.83
CA LEU A 88 7.20 13.41 -44.66
C LEU A 88 7.93 13.82 -45.95
N GLU A 89 8.38 12.84 -46.73
CA GLU A 89 9.13 13.09 -47.96
C GLU A 89 8.22 13.48 -49.13
N GLN A 90 6.97 12.98 -49.15
CA GLN A 90 5.97 13.27 -50.19
C GLN A 90 4.57 13.42 -49.56
N PRO A 91 4.15 14.66 -49.21
CA PRO A 91 2.87 14.87 -48.54
C PRO A 91 1.69 14.75 -49.53
N GLU A 92 0.87 13.72 -49.35
CA GLU A 92 -0.42 13.55 -50.05
C GLU A 92 -1.59 13.56 -49.05
N ILE A 93 -2.57 14.46 -49.26
CA ILE A 93 -3.67 14.71 -48.31
C ILE A 93 -4.54 13.46 -48.09
N SER A 94 -4.78 12.68 -49.15
CA SER A 94 -5.50 11.40 -49.13
C SER A 94 -4.84 10.41 -48.16
N GLN A 95 -3.53 10.24 -48.26
CA GLN A 95 -2.74 9.31 -47.45
C GLN A 95 -2.62 9.78 -45.98
N ILE A 96 -2.58 11.09 -45.73
CA ILE A 96 -2.63 11.66 -44.37
C ILE A 96 -3.96 11.35 -43.68
N SER A 97 -5.08 11.47 -44.40
CA SER A 97 -6.40 11.13 -43.86
C SER A 97 -6.54 9.65 -43.55
N GLU A 98 -6.05 8.77 -44.43
CA GLU A 98 -6.05 7.31 -44.21
C GLU A 98 -5.16 6.91 -43.02
N LEU A 99 -4.00 7.53 -42.88
CA LEU A 99 -3.10 7.31 -41.75
C LEU A 99 -3.74 7.75 -40.43
N ARG A 100 -4.44 8.88 -40.42
CA ARG A 100 -5.17 9.36 -39.24
C ARG A 100 -6.26 8.38 -38.81
N GLU A 101 -7.04 7.86 -39.76
CA GLU A 101 -8.07 6.87 -39.45
C GLU A 101 -7.45 5.57 -38.93
N SER A 102 -6.32 5.14 -39.50
CA SER A 102 -5.57 3.99 -39.00
C SER A 102 -5.09 4.17 -37.55
N TYR A 103 -4.66 5.37 -37.16
CA TYR A 103 -4.33 5.68 -35.76
C TYR A 103 -5.59 5.69 -34.87
N ARG A 104 -6.72 6.19 -35.37
CA ARG A 104 -7.99 6.16 -34.62
C ARG A 104 -8.46 4.74 -34.34
N GLU A 105 -8.33 3.83 -35.29
CA GLU A 105 -8.62 2.40 -35.08
C GLU A 105 -7.77 1.80 -33.95
N VAL A 106 -6.46 2.10 -33.93
CA VAL A 106 -5.57 1.69 -32.84
C VAL A 106 -6.03 2.29 -31.50
N GLY A 107 -6.51 3.54 -31.50
CA GLY A 107 -7.10 4.17 -30.32
C GLY A 107 -8.38 3.48 -29.82
N GLN A 108 -9.25 3.05 -30.74
CA GLN A 108 -10.44 2.28 -30.37
C GLN A 108 -10.08 0.92 -29.75
N ASP A 109 -9.07 0.23 -30.27
CA ASP A 109 -8.60 -1.02 -29.70
C ASP A 109 -7.92 -0.82 -28.34
N LEU A 110 -7.18 0.28 -28.18
CA LEU A 110 -6.62 0.69 -26.89
C LEU A 110 -7.73 0.98 -25.86
N LEU A 111 -8.83 1.62 -26.26
CA LEU A 111 -9.99 1.84 -25.39
C LEU A 111 -10.62 0.53 -24.92
N LYS A 112 -10.75 -0.47 -25.81
CA LYS A 112 -11.19 -1.81 -25.43
C LYS A 112 -10.25 -2.40 -24.38
N LEU A 113 -8.94 -2.30 -24.59
CA LEU A 113 -7.92 -2.82 -23.67
C LEU A 113 -7.95 -2.13 -22.30
N LEU A 114 -8.05 -0.80 -22.27
CA LEU A 114 -8.19 -0.04 -21.02
C LEU A 114 -9.44 -0.47 -20.24
N PHE A 115 -10.56 -0.65 -20.93
CA PHE A 115 -11.80 -1.14 -20.34
C PHE A 115 -11.65 -2.58 -19.80
N PHE A 116 -10.97 -3.46 -20.53
CA PHE A 116 -10.66 -4.82 -20.07
C PHE A 116 -9.89 -4.80 -18.74
N VAL A 117 -8.85 -3.97 -18.64
CA VAL A 117 -8.05 -3.87 -17.41
C VAL A 117 -8.86 -3.30 -16.26
N GLU A 118 -9.66 -2.26 -16.50
CA GLU A 118 -10.54 -1.64 -15.50
C GLU A 118 -11.48 -2.68 -14.87
N ILE A 119 -12.17 -3.44 -15.72
CA ILE A 119 -13.15 -4.43 -15.29
C ILE A 119 -12.50 -5.57 -14.48
N ASN A 120 -11.33 -6.04 -14.91
CA ASN A 120 -10.57 -7.06 -14.19
C ASN A 120 -10.08 -6.55 -12.84
N ALA A 121 -9.54 -5.33 -12.78
CA ALA A 121 -9.10 -4.70 -11.54
C ALA A 121 -10.26 -4.56 -10.53
N ILE A 122 -11.45 -4.13 -10.99
CA ILE A 122 -12.64 -4.06 -10.15
C ILE A 122 -13.07 -5.46 -9.67
N GLY A 123 -13.01 -6.46 -10.54
CA GLY A 123 -13.33 -7.85 -10.21
C GLY A 123 -12.42 -8.42 -9.12
N LEU A 124 -11.11 -8.21 -9.25
CA LEU A 124 -10.09 -8.60 -8.26
C LEU A 124 -10.36 -7.91 -6.92
N ARG A 125 -10.57 -6.59 -6.90
CA ARG A 125 -10.91 -5.83 -5.69
C ARG A 125 -12.15 -6.38 -4.99
N LYS A 126 -13.21 -6.65 -5.76
CA LYS A 126 -14.49 -7.14 -5.21
C LYS A 126 -14.41 -8.57 -4.70
N ILE A 127 -13.55 -9.42 -5.25
CA ILE A 127 -13.40 -10.80 -4.75
C ILE A 127 -12.54 -10.83 -3.49
N LEU A 128 -11.46 -10.04 -3.45
CA LEU A 128 -10.64 -9.81 -2.26
C LEU A 128 -11.49 -9.32 -1.09
N LYS A 129 -12.23 -8.22 -1.26
CA LYS A 129 -13.16 -7.70 -0.24
C LYS A 129 -14.23 -8.71 0.19
N LYS A 130 -14.67 -9.59 -0.73
CA LYS A 130 -15.66 -10.63 -0.41
C LYS A 130 -15.06 -11.72 0.46
N PHE A 131 -13.81 -12.10 0.20
CA PHE A 131 -13.08 -13.07 1.00
C PHE A 131 -12.89 -12.53 2.42
N ASP A 132 -12.34 -11.31 2.56
CA ASP A 132 -12.14 -10.69 3.88
C ASP A 132 -13.44 -10.56 4.67
N LYS A 133 -14.54 -10.13 4.04
CA LYS A 133 -15.83 -10.00 4.75
C LYS A 133 -16.37 -11.34 5.25
N ARG A 134 -16.12 -12.44 4.52
CA ARG A 134 -16.64 -13.77 4.87
C ARG A 134 -15.88 -14.40 6.02
N PHE A 135 -14.59 -14.16 6.06
CA PHE A 135 -13.69 -14.89 6.91
C PHE A 135 -13.19 -13.99 8.08
N GLY A 136 -13.25 -12.66 7.96
CA GLY A 136 -12.82 -11.71 9.00
C GLY A 136 -11.31 -11.48 9.04
N TYR A 137 -10.57 -11.90 8.01
CA TYR A 137 -9.10 -11.86 7.96
C TYR A 137 -8.65 -10.59 7.27
N ARG A 138 -7.44 -10.14 7.61
CA ARG A 138 -6.62 -9.26 6.76
C ARG A 138 -6.01 -10.06 5.59
N PHE A 139 -6.79 -10.89 4.90
CA PHE A 139 -6.26 -11.71 3.80
C PHE A 139 -5.83 -10.83 2.64
N THR A 140 -6.63 -9.82 2.28
CA THR A 140 -6.24 -8.87 1.23
C THR A 140 -4.90 -8.21 1.54
N ASP A 141 -4.69 -7.78 2.78
CA ASP A 141 -3.44 -7.15 3.23
C ASP A 141 -2.26 -8.13 3.13
N TYR A 142 -2.40 -9.35 3.68
CA TYR A 142 -1.38 -10.39 3.56
C TYR A 142 -1.06 -10.74 2.10
N TYR A 143 -2.10 -10.93 1.28
CA TYR A 143 -1.97 -11.29 -0.12
C TYR A 143 -1.28 -10.17 -0.91
N VAL A 144 -1.74 -8.93 -0.77
CA VAL A 144 -1.12 -7.78 -1.43
C VAL A 144 0.32 -7.61 -0.95
N ARG A 145 0.60 -7.66 0.36
CA ARG A 145 1.96 -7.51 0.92
C ARG A 145 2.95 -8.54 0.38
N THR A 146 2.55 -9.82 0.36
CA THR A 146 3.43 -10.90 -0.10
C THR A 146 3.67 -10.87 -1.61
N ARG A 147 2.74 -10.31 -2.39
CA ARG A 147 2.86 -10.20 -3.85
C ARG A 147 3.43 -8.86 -4.29
N ALA A 148 3.25 -7.78 -3.54
CA ALA A 148 3.73 -6.45 -3.93
C ALA A 148 5.25 -6.42 -4.08
N ASN A 149 6.01 -7.22 -3.33
CA ASN A 149 7.48 -7.19 -3.34
C ASN A 149 8.16 -8.37 -4.01
N HIS A 150 7.38 -9.32 -4.51
CA HIS A 150 7.97 -10.52 -5.07
C HIS A 150 8.36 -10.29 -6.53
N PRO A 151 9.60 -10.59 -6.96
CA PRO A 151 10.11 -10.29 -8.30
C PRO A 151 9.30 -10.96 -9.42
N TYR A 152 8.67 -12.10 -9.12
CA TYR A 152 7.81 -12.83 -10.06
C TYR A 152 6.32 -12.52 -9.90
N SER A 153 5.94 -11.54 -9.06
CA SER A 153 4.53 -11.21 -8.89
C SER A 153 4.00 -10.39 -10.05
N GLN A 154 2.98 -10.95 -10.68
CA GLN A 154 2.28 -10.31 -11.78
C GLN A 154 1.19 -9.33 -11.31
N LEU A 155 0.97 -9.23 -9.99
CA LEU A 155 0.01 -8.32 -9.40
C LEU A 155 0.32 -6.87 -9.79
N GLN A 156 1.59 -6.46 -9.72
CA GLN A 156 1.98 -5.09 -10.09
C GLN A 156 1.69 -4.76 -11.55
N GLN A 157 1.78 -5.72 -12.48
CA GLN A 157 1.60 -5.46 -13.91
C GLN A 157 0.15 -5.10 -14.25
N VAL A 158 -0.83 -5.74 -13.61
CA VAL A 158 -2.26 -5.36 -13.76
C VAL A 158 -2.52 -3.96 -13.24
N PHE A 159 -1.83 -3.53 -12.18
CA PHE A 159 -2.22 -2.36 -11.39
C PHE A 159 -1.38 -1.10 -11.59
N LYS A 160 -0.11 -1.22 -11.96
CA LYS A 160 0.76 -0.09 -12.28
C LYS A 160 0.70 0.31 -13.76
N HIS A 161 0.03 -0.47 -14.61
CA HIS A 161 -0.17 -0.20 -16.04
C HIS A 161 1.12 0.17 -16.80
N VAL A 162 2.27 -0.38 -16.41
CA VAL A 162 3.62 0.13 -16.74
C VAL A 162 3.93 0.23 -18.25
N GLY A 163 3.11 -0.34 -19.14
CA GLY A 163 3.23 -0.17 -20.59
C GLY A 163 2.12 0.63 -21.29
N LEU A 164 0.95 0.82 -20.66
CA LEU A 164 -0.19 1.47 -21.31
C LEU A 164 0.04 2.98 -21.49
N GLY A 165 0.70 3.63 -20.53
CA GLY A 165 1.01 5.06 -20.62
C GLY A 165 1.88 5.42 -21.83
N ALA A 166 2.86 4.57 -22.16
CA ALA A 166 3.71 4.77 -23.34
C ALA A 166 2.91 4.63 -24.65
N VAL A 167 2.01 3.65 -24.73
CA VAL A 167 1.13 3.44 -25.90
C VAL A 167 0.14 4.62 -26.06
N VAL A 168 -0.47 5.07 -24.96
CA VAL A 168 -1.35 6.25 -24.92
C VAL A 168 -0.60 7.50 -25.37
N GLY A 169 0.60 7.73 -24.83
CA GLY A 169 1.43 8.90 -25.16
C GLY A 169 1.87 8.91 -26.62
N ALA A 170 2.36 7.77 -27.12
CA ALA A 170 2.77 7.63 -28.52
C ALA A 170 1.60 7.89 -29.48
N LEU A 171 0.43 7.31 -29.19
CA LEU A 171 -0.77 7.50 -29.99
C LEU A 171 -1.28 8.94 -29.97
N SER A 172 -1.38 9.54 -28.77
CA SER A 172 -1.88 10.91 -28.61
C SER A 172 -0.97 11.92 -29.31
N ARG A 173 0.35 11.73 -29.21
CA ARG A 173 1.34 12.56 -29.89
C ARG A 173 1.21 12.47 -31.41
N ASN A 174 1.14 11.26 -31.96
CA ASN A 174 1.07 11.06 -33.41
C ASN A 174 -0.25 11.58 -34.00
N LEU A 175 -1.38 11.42 -33.30
CA LEU A 175 -2.67 11.99 -33.72
C LEU A 175 -2.64 13.53 -33.70
N HIS A 176 -2.00 14.13 -32.70
CA HIS A 176 -1.87 15.59 -32.60
C HIS A 176 -1.02 16.17 -33.74
N GLU A 177 0.11 15.54 -34.06
CA GLU A 177 1.01 15.98 -35.14
C GLU A 177 0.32 15.92 -36.53
N LEU A 178 -0.53 14.92 -36.76
CA LEU A 178 -1.31 14.81 -37.99
C LEU A 178 -2.43 15.86 -38.09
N GLN A 179 -2.98 16.30 -36.94
CA GLN A 179 -4.04 17.30 -36.89
C GLN A 179 -3.54 18.71 -37.25
N ASP A 180 -2.36 19.08 -36.77
CA ASP A 180 -1.74 20.40 -37.02
C ASP A 180 -1.43 20.61 -38.52
N ARG A 181 -1.02 19.53 -39.21
CA ARG A 181 -0.76 19.57 -40.66
C ARG A 181 -2.01 19.69 -41.49
N GLN A 182 -3.10 19.02 -41.12
CA GLN A 182 -4.35 19.06 -41.89
C GLN A 182 -4.98 20.46 -41.89
N GLY A 183 -4.84 21.21 -40.78
CA GLY A 183 -5.31 22.59 -40.66
C GLY A 183 -4.61 23.58 -41.61
N SER A 184 -3.40 23.28 -42.08
CA SER A 184 -2.66 24.11 -43.04
C SER A 184 -3.17 23.96 -44.49
N TYR A 185 -3.77 22.81 -44.83
CA TYR A 185 -4.17 22.48 -46.21
C TYR A 185 -5.68 22.64 -46.49
N LEU A 186 -6.52 22.88 -45.47
CA LEU A 186 -7.94 23.13 -45.65
C LEU A 186 -8.21 24.62 -45.97
N SER A 187 -9.06 24.85 -46.97
CA SER A 187 -9.51 26.19 -47.37
C SER A 187 -10.18 26.91 -46.20
N ILE A 188 -9.85 28.18 -46.00
CA ILE A 188 -10.42 29.08 -44.96
C ILE A 188 -11.96 29.18 -45.07
N TYR A 189 -12.54 28.76 -46.20
CA TYR A 189 -13.98 28.79 -46.46
C TYR A 189 -14.71 27.45 -46.21
N ASP A 190 -13.99 26.35 -45.94
CA ASP A 190 -14.56 25.01 -45.67
C ASP A 190 -14.71 24.71 -44.16
N GLU A 191 -14.50 25.72 -43.30
CA GLU A 191 -14.30 25.56 -41.86
C GLU A 191 -15.60 25.22 -41.10
N THR A 192 -15.98 23.94 -41.13
CA THR A 192 -16.66 23.35 -39.97
C THR A 192 -15.59 23.26 -38.89
N ALA A 193 -15.66 24.12 -37.86
CA ALA A 193 -14.73 24.14 -36.74
C ALA A 193 -14.53 22.74 -36.15
N LEU A 194 -13.51 22.01 -36.62
CA LEU A 194 -13.14 20.71 -36.10
C LEU A 194 -12.61 20.94 -34.68
N PRO A 195 -13.06 20.18 -33.67
CA PRO A 195 -12.55 20.35 -32.31
C PRO A 195 -11.03 20.22 -32.32
N LEU A 196 -10.35 21.14 -31.64
CA LEU A 196 -8.88 21.22 -31.48
C LEU A 196 -8.24 19.92 -30.95
N GLN A 197 -9.05 18.98 -30.47
CA GLN A 197 -8.63 17.71 -29.89
C GLN A 197 -9.44 16.56 -30.50
N ASP A 198 -8.75 15.51 -30.96
CA ASP A 198 -9.42 14.34 -31.55
C ASP A 198 -10.26 13.60 -30.49
N PRO A 199 -11.55 13.32 -30.74
CA PRO A 199 -12.46 12.73 -29.75
C PRO A 199 -11.99 11.37 -29.21
N VAL A 200 -11.17 10.65 -29.98
CA VAL A 200 -10.56 9.39 -29.53
C VAL A 200 -9.55 9.64 -28.41
N VAL A 201 -8.77 10.71 -28.49
CA VAL A 201 -7.78 11.09 -27.46
C VAL A 201 -8.50 11.46 -26.15
N ASP A 202 -9.59 12.21 -26.23
CA ASP A 202 -10.40 12.55 -25.05
C ASP A 202 -11.01 11.32 -24.38
N ALA A 203 -11.54 10.39 -25.19
CA ALA A 203 -12.04 9.13 -24.71
C ALA A 203 -10.95 8.30 -24.02
N ILE A 204 -9.72 8.30 -24.56
CA ILE A 204 -8.57 7.60 -23.97
C ILE A 204 -8.20 8.22 -22.63
N ASN A 205 -8.07 9.54 -22.55
CA ASN A 205 -7.76 10.24 -21.31
C ASN A 205 -8.81 9.95 -20.23
N ALA A 206 -10.09 10.05 -20.57
CA ALA A 206 -11.18 9.70 -19.65
C ALA A 206 -11.15 8.22 -19.22
N ALA A 207 -10.73 7.30 -20.09
CA ALA A 207 -10.57 5.89 -19.74
C ALA A 207 -9.36 5.66 -18.81
N VAL A 208 -8.24 6.34 -19.04
CA VAL A 208 -7.05 6.30 -18.17
C VAL A 208 -7.36 6.84 -16.78
N ASP A 209 -8.13 7.93 -16.67
CA ASP A 209 -8.55 8.50 -15.38
C ASP A 209 -9.45 7.53 -14.60
N ARG A 210 -10.44 6.93 -15.26
CA ARG A 210 -11.30 5.89 -14.66
C ARG A 210 -10.50 4.68 -14.18
N LEU A 211 -9.49 4.29 -14.96
CA LEU A 211 -8.62 3.18 -14.64
C LEU A 211 -7.77 3.49 -13.40
N THR A 212 -7.16 4.68 -13.35
CA THR A 212 -6.38 5.18 -12.21
C THR A 212 -7.22 5.19 -10.94
N TYR A 213 -8.44 5.74 -10.99
CA TYR A 213 -9.36 5.72 -9.85
C TYR A 213 -9.68 4.30 -9.38
N SER A 214 -9.83 3.36 -10.33
CA SER A 214 -10.06 1.96 -10.00
C SER A 214 -8.84 1.31 -9.35
N THR A 215 -7.62 1.59 -9.80
CA THR A 215 -6.42 0.93 -9.26
C THR A 215 -5.91 1.58 -7.96
N ASN A 216 -6.24 2.84 -7.70
CA ASN A 216 -5.84 3.60 -6.51
C ASN A 216 -6.08 2.88 -5.17
N PHE A 217 -7.18 2.13 -5.01
CA PHE A 217 -7.44 1.37 -3.78
C PHE A 217 -6.33 0.35 -3.45
N LEU A 218 -5.80 -0.32 -4.47
CA LEU A 218 -4.74 -1.32 -4.26
C LEU A 218 -3.37 -0.67 -4.20
N THR A 219 -3.16 0.47 -4.88
CA THR A 219 -1.98 1.32 -4.69
C THR A 219 -1.88 1.78 -3.24
N PHE A 220 -3.00 2.23 -2.66
CA PHE A 220 -3.09 2.59 -1.24
C PHE A 220 -2.81 1.40 -0.32
N LEU A 221 -3.38 0.21 -0.59
CA LEU A 221 -3.08 -0.98 0.20
C LEU A 221 -1.64 -1.45 0.04
N ALA A 222 -1.07 -1.38 -1.16
CA ALA A 222 0.33 -1.68 -1.40
C ALA A 222 1.22 -0.69 -0.66
N GLN A 223 0.95 0.62 -0.74
CA GLN A 223 1.66 1.66 0.00
C GLN A 223 1.57 1.47 1.51
N HIS A 224 0.39 1.15 2.05
CA HIS A 224 0.27 0.79 3.46
C HIS A 224 1.09 -0.45 3.83
N ALA A 225 1.11 -1.46 2.96
CA ALA A 225 1.94 -2.64 3.15
C ALA A 225 3.45 -2.34 3.04
N PHE A 226 3.84 -1.36 2.20
CA PHE A 226 5.22 -0.87 2.03
C PHE A 226 5.68 -0.04 3.23
N ILE A 227 4.84 0.87 3.74
CA ILE A 227 5.13 1.64 4.96
C ILE A 227 5.37 0.68 6.14
N MET A 228 4.62 -0.43 6.19
CA MET A 228 4.81 -1.47 7.20
C MET A 228 6.06 -2.35 6.97
N GLN A 229 6.69 -2.28 5.79
CA GLN A 229 7.88 -3.07 5.42
C GLN A 229 9.18 -2.43 5.92
N GLU A 230 9.21 -1.11 6.14
CA GLU A 230 10.36 -0.45 6.78
C GLU A 230 10.51 -0.82 8.26
N ASP A 231 9.44 -1.33 8.90
CA ASP A 231 9.38 -1.60 10.35
C ASP A 231 9.60 -3.07 10.76
N LEU A 232 9.85 -4.01 9.84
CA LEU A 232 9.90 -5.45 10.17
C LEU A 232 11.15 -6.15 9.61
N PRO A 233 12.05 -6.67 10.47
CA PRO A 233 13.08 -7.59 10.02
C PRO A 233 12.47 -8.94 9.62
N THR A 234 13.08 -9.58 8.61
CA THR A 234 12.75 -10.91 8.09
C THR A 234 12.46 -11.93 9.19
N PRO A 235 11.33 -12.68 9.14
CA PRO A 235 11.01 -13.64 10.18
C PRO A 235 11.78 -14.94 9.95
N THR A 236 12.87 -15.14 10.68
CA THR A 236 13.30 -16.48 11.07
C THR A 236 12.21 -17.05 11.98
N GLY A 237 11.69 -18.21 11.60
CA GLY A 237 10.42 -18.72 12.09
C GLY A 237 10.38 -18.98 13.59
N GLU A 238 9.49 -18.26 14.27
CA GLU A 238 8.74 -18.69 15.44
C GLU A 238 7.46 -17.84 15.45
N GLN A 239 6.29 -18.47 15.31
CA GLN A 239 4.99 -17.79 15.43
C GLN A 239 4.68 -17.63 16.92
N PRO A 240 4.50 -16.41 17.47
CA PRO A 240 3.94 -16.25 18.79
C PRO A 240 2.41 -16.07 18.72
N ASP A 241 1.77 -16.51 19.78
CA ASP A 241 0.34 -16.42 20.07
C ASP A 241 -0.15 -14.95 20.16
N ASP A 242 -0.65 -14.41 19.04
CA ASP A 242 -0.91 -12.98 18.76
C ASP A 242 -1.93 -12.30 19.72
N GLY A 243 -2.68 -13.06 20.52
CA GLY A 243 -3.75 -12.52 21.37
C GLY A 243 -3.31 -12.01 22.75
N ARG A 244 -2.34 -12.67 23.39
CA ARG A 244 -1.96 -12.37 24.79
C ARG A 244 -0.98 -11.21 24.93
N TYR A 245 -0.08 -11.06 23.95
CA TYR A 245 0.96 -10.03 23.99
C TYR A 245 0.40 -8.61 23.86
N HIS A 246 -0.69 -8.42 23.11
CA HIS A 246 -1.25 -7.09 22.87
C HIS A 246 -1.83 -6.44 24.15
N PHE A 247 -2.54 -7.21 24.98
CA PHE A 247 -3.12 -6.68 26.22
C PHE A 247 -2.04 -6.41 27.29
N MET A 248 -1.09 -7.33 27.46
CA MET A 248 -0.02 -7.18 28.44
C MET A 248 0.94 -6.03 28.08
N SER A 249 1.26 -5.87 26.80
CA SER A 249 2.09 -4.73 26.35
C SER A 249 1.38 -3.41 26.56
N LEU A 250 0.06 -3.36 26.29
CA LEU A 250 -0.75 -2.16 26.53
C LEU A 250 -0.80 -1.81 28.03
N LEU A 251 -1.02 -2.80 28.89
CA LEU A 251 -1.05 -2.61 30.34
C LEU A 251 0.31 -2.14 30.88
N LEU A 252 1.40 -2.77 30.45
CA LEU A 252 2.77 -2.37 30.84
C LEU A 252 3.09 -0.95 30.38
N ASN A 253 2.71 -0.58 29.16
CA ASN A 253 2.93 0.78 28.67
C ASN A 253 2.09 1.82 29.44
N LEU A 254 0.85 1.48 29.81
CA LEU A 254 0.01 2.34 30.63
C LEU A 254 0.61 2.55 32.02
N VAL A 255 1.09 1.48 32.66
CA VAL A 255 1.77 1.54 33.97
C VAL A 255 3.06 2.36 33.89
N ASN A 256 3.87 2.16 32.85
CA ASN A 256 5.10 2.94 32.64
C ASN A 256 4.81 4.43 32.45
N THR A 257 3.81 4.75 31.63
CA THR A 257 3.39 6.14 31.39
C THR A 257 2.92 6.77 32.70
N PHE A 258 2.13 6.04 33.50
CA PHE A 258 1.68 6.51 34.80
C PHE A 258 2.85 6.80 35.75
N LEU A 259 3.80 5.86 35.89
CA LEU A 259 4.98 6.04 36.73
C LEU A 259 5.89 7.18 36.25
N TYR A 260 6.00 7.40 34.94
CA TYR A 260 6.73 8.53 34.38
C TYR A 260 6.04 9.86 34.72
N MET A 261 4.70 9.92 34.60
CA MET A 261 3.94 11.10 35.00
C MET A 261 4.07 11.40 36.50
N VAL A 262 4.13 10.39 37.37
CA VAL A 262 4.44 10.57 38.81
C VAL A 262 5.81 11.22 39.00
N ASN A 263 6.81 10.82 38.23
CA ASN A 263 8.15 11.42 38.29
C ASN A 263 8.12 12.92 37.97
N THR A 264 7.37 13.32 36.94
CA THR A 264 7.29 14.73 36.52
C THR A 264 6.41 15.58 37.43
N TYR A 265 5.26 15.07 37.89
CA TYR A 265 4.26 15.89 38.58
C TYR A 265 4.33 15.84 40.11
N ILE A 266 4.87 14.77 40.69
CA ILE A 266 4.99 14.65 42.15
C ILE A 266 6.44 14.87 42.54
N ILE A 267 7.34 14.11 41.93
CA ILE A 267 8.71 13.95 42.41
C ILE A 267 9.62 15.13 41.99
N VAL A 268 9.38 15.81 40.86
CA VAL A 268 10.14 17.02 40.48
C VAL A 268 9.77 18.24 41.35
N PRO A 269 8.48 18.58 41.56
CA PRO A 269 8.10 19.70 42.44
C PRO A 269 8.49 19.52 43.90
N THR A 270 8.52 18.29 44.41
CA THR A 270 8.90 18.01 45.82
C THR A 270 10.39 17.79 46.02
N ALA A 271 11.19 17.80 44.96
CA ALA A 271 12.63 17.49 45.03
C ALA A 271 13.41 18.44 45.96
N ASP A 272 12.98 19.70 46.06
CA ASP A 272 13.65 20.73 46.86
C ASP A 272 13.47 20.47 48.36
N ASP A 273 12.22 20.41 48.82
CA ASP A 273 11.86 20.09 50.20
C ASP A 273 12.43 18.72 50.61
N TYR A 274 12.37 17.74 49.70
CA TYR A 274 12.88 16.39 49.98
C TYR A 274 14.40 16.37 50.15
N SER A 275 15.15 17.08 49.30
CA SER A 275 16.61 17.18 49.41
C SER A 275 17.03 17.93 50.69
N MET A 276 16.32 19.00 51.05
CA MET A 276 16.58 19.74 52.30
C MET A 276 16.29 18.91 53.54
N SER A 277 15.22 18.09 53.53
CA SER A 277 14.87 17.19 54.64
C SER A 277 15.95 16.13 54.92
N LEU A 278 16.75 15.79 53.90
CA LEU A 278 17.88 14.87 53.99
C LEU A 278 19.20 15.56 54.40
N GLY A 279 19.17 16.86 54.71
CA GLY A 279 20.35 17.64 55.11
C GLY A 279 21.21 18.12 53.95
N ALA A 280 20.69 18.13 52.72
CA ALA A 280 21.40 18.62 51.54
C ALA A 280 21.24 20.13 51.35
N ALA A 281 22.23 20.76 50.70
CA ALA A 281 22.10 22.14 50.24
C ALA A 281 21.06 22.25 49.11
N ALA A 282 20.37 23.40 49.01
CA ALA A 282 19.37 23.67 47.97
C ALA A 282 19.92 23.50 46.53
N THR A 283 21.22 23.69 46.33
CA THR A 283 21.89 23.45 45.04
C THR A 283 21.83 22.00 44.58
N VAL A 284 21.66 21.04 45.50
CA VAL A 284 21.58 19.61 45.17
C VAL A 284 20.23 19.24 44.56
N CYS A 285 19.17 20.01 44.80
CA CYS A 285 17.87 19.83 44.14
C CYS A 285 17.99 19.85 42.60
N GLY A 286 18.78 20.78 42.06
CA GLY A 286 19.04 20.83 40.62
C GLY A 286 19.76 19.59 40.07
N VAL A 287 20.66 18.99 40.87
CA VAL A 287 21.35 17.75 40.54
C VAL A 287 20.37 16.56 40.55
N VAL A 288 19.46 16.52 41.52
CA VAL A 288 18.41 15.49 41.63
C VAL A 288 17.47 15.50 40.43
N ILE A 289 17.06 16.69 39.98
CA ILE A 289 16.21 16.85 38.79
C ILE A 289 17.01 16.52 37.52
N GLY A 290 18.25 16.99 37.41
CA GLY A 290 19.11 16.79 36.24
C GLY A 290 19.58 15.35 36.04
N ALA A 291 19.78 14.59 37.13
CA ALA A 291 20.28 13.21 37.06
C ALA A 291 19.39 12.29 36.21
N MET A 292 18.07 12.43 36.32
CA MET A 292 17.11 11.67 35.51
C MET A 292 17.23 12.00 34.02
N ALA A 293 17.32 13.29 33.67
CA ALA A 293 17.45 13.72 32.28
C ALA A 293 18.77 13.25 31.65
N VAL A 294 19.87 13.30 32.42
CA VAL A 294 21.17 12.79 31.97
C VAL A 294 21.09 11.28 31.72
N ALA A 295 20.53 10.50 32.66
CA ALA A 295 20.33 9.07 32.46
C ALA A 295 19.48 8.76 31.22
N GLN A 296 18.42 9.55 30.98
CA GLN A 296 17.55 9.40 29.81
C GLN A 296 18.25 9.63 28.48
N VAL A 297 19.18 10.59 28.41
CA VAL A 297 19.96 10.80 27.18
C VAL A 297 20.78 9.56 26.83
N PHE A 298 21.45 8.95 27.82
CA PHE A 298 22.26 7.75 27.58
C PHE A 298 21.41 6.49 27.38
N SER A 299 20.36 6.32 28.19
CA SER A 299 19.48 5.16 28.14
C SER A 299 18.71 5.13 26.81
N SER A 300 18.28 6.29 26.28
CA SER A 300 17.49 6.39 25.05
C SER A 300 18.20 5.78 23.83
N VAL A 301 19.53 5.93 23.71
CA VAL A 301 20.30 5.35 22.59
C VAL A 301 20.29 3.83 22.66
N TYR A 302 20.51 3.27 23.85
CA TYR A 302 20.52 1.82 24.06
C TYR A 302 19.11 1.22 23.93
N PHE A 303 18.11 1.84 24.55
CA PHE A 303 16.71 1.42 24.45
C PHE A 303 16.17 1.57 23.04
N SER A 304 16.58 2.60 22.28
CA SER A 304 16.23 2.74 20.87
C SER A 304 16.80 1.59 20.04
N ALA A 305 18.09 1.28 20.19
CA ALA A 305 18.72 0.17 19.49
C ALA A 305 18.12 -1.21 19.87
N TRP A 306 17.76 -1.40 21.14
CA TRP A 306 17.17 -2.65 21.63
C TRP A 306 15.68 -2.80 21.25
N SER A 307 14.91 -1.71 21.34
CA SER A 307 13.49 -1.66 20.94
C SER A 307 13.32 -1.93 19.45
N ASN A 308 14.28 -1.51 18.61
CA ASN A 308 14.25 -1.80 17.17
C ASN A 308 14.36 -3.30 16.85
N ARG A 309 14.85 -4.13 17.78
CA ARG A 309 14.96 -5.59 17.59
C ARG A 309 13.87 -6.39 18.32
N SER A 310 13.34 -5.87 19.42
CA SER A 310 12.27 -6.51 20.20
C SER A 310 11.51 -5.47 20.99
N TYR A 311 10.19 -5.36 20.82
CA TYR A 311 9.38 -4.35 21.53
C TYR A 311 9.07 -4.76 22.98
N PHE A 312 8.77 -6.04 23.23
CA PHE A 312 8.27 -6.50 24.53
C PHE A 312 9.38 -6.61 25.60
N LYS A 313 10.57 -7.10 25.23
CA LYS A 313 11.65 -7.33 26.20
C LYS A 313 12.18 -6.02 26.83
N PRO A 314 12.44 -4.94 26.07
CA PRO A 314 12.86 -3.66 26.63
C PRO A 314 11.74 -3.00 27.43
N LEU A 315 10.47 -3.17 27.04
CA LEU A 315 9.32 -2.63 27.78
C LEU A 315 9.19 -3.26 29.17
N VAL A 316 9.34 -4.58 29.28
CA VAL A 316 9.33 -5.26 30.57
C VAL A 316 10.53 -4.83 31.43
N PHE A 317 11.70 -4.74 30.82
CA PHE A 317 12.91 -4.30 31.52
C PHE A 317 12.77 -2.86 32.03
N SER A 318 12.28 -1.93 31.20
CA SER A 318 12.05 -0.54 31.61
C SER A 318 10.99 -0.42 32.69
N SER A 319 9.93 -1.24 32.67
CA SER A 319 8.95 -1.29 33.76
C SER A 319 9.56 -1.69 35.09
N ILE A 320 10.44 -2.71 35.10
CA ILE A 320 11.10 -3.18 36.33
C ILE A 320 12.05 -2.11 36.87
N VAL A 321 12.86 -1.51 35.98
CA VAL A 321 13.85 -0.49 36.37
C VAL A 321 13.16 0.79 36.87
N LEU A 322 12.10 1.24 36.19
CA LEU A 322 11.31 2.40 36.61
C LEU A 322 10.61 2.16 37.96
N PHE A 323 10.06 0.97 38.18
CA PHE A 323 9.47 0.61 39.47
C PHE A 323 10.53 0.62 40.59
N MET A 324 11.70 0.03 40.33
CA MET A 324 12.81 -0.01 41.27
C MET A 324 13.36 1.39 41.58
N GLY A 325 13.49 2.26 40.57
CA GLY A 325 13.92 3.65 40.75
C GLY A 325 12.98 4.46 41.64
N ASN A 326 11.66 4.35 41.41
CA ASN A 326 10.66 4.99 42.26
C ASN A 326 10.66 4.44 43.70
N LEU A 327 10.88 3.14 43.87
CA LEU A 327 11.00 2.53 45.19
C LEU A 327 12.25 3.02 45.94
N MET A 328 13.39 3.10 45.26
CA MET A 328 14.63 3.64 45.83
C MET A 328 14.47 5.12 46.20
N TYR A 329 13.77 5.89 45.38
CA TYR A 329 13.46 7.28 45.69
C TYR A 329 12.65 7.39 46.99
N ALA A 330 11.62 6.55 47.19
CA ALA A 330 10.83 6.56 48.42
C ALA A 330 11.66 6.15 49.66
N MET A 331 12.46 5.08 49.55
CA MET A 331 13.28 4.57 50.66
C MET A 331 14.42 5.50 51.08
N ALA A 332 14.80 6.46 50.23
CA ALA A 332 15.89 7.39 50.55
C ALA A 332 15.61 8.23 51.81
N TYR A 333 14.34 8.45 52.14
CA TYR A 333 13.90 9.15 53.36
C TYR A 333 14.25 8.36 54.62
N ASP A 334 13.91 7.08 54.63
CA ASP A 334 14.12 6.20 55.79
C ASP A 334 15.61 5.96 56.06
N VAL A 335 16.39 5.83 54.99
CA VAL A 335 17.85 5.61 55.06
C VAL A 335 18.62 6.92 55.27
N ARG A 336 17.95 8.08 55.19
CA ARG A 336 18.55 9.43 55.27
C ARG A 336 19.79 9.59 54.37
N SER A 337 19.72 9.07 53.15
CA SER A 337 20.86 9.04 52.23
C SER A 337 20.54 9.68 50.88
N ILE A 338 21.27 10.76 50.58
CA ILE A 338 21.18 11.47 49.31
C ILE A 338 21.67 10.62 48.12
N TRP A 339 22.58 9.69 48.36
CA TRP A 339 23.12 8.80 47.33
C TRP A 339 22.08 7.80 46.87
N VAL A 340 21.27 7.26 47.79
CA VAL A 340 20.15 6.37 47.46
C VAL A 340 19.11 7.10 46.61
N LEU A 341 18.84 8.36 46.95
CA LEU A 341 17.97 9.24 46.18
C LEU A 341 18.51 9.45 44.75
N LEU A 342 19.79 9.82 44.60
CA LEU A 342 20.41 10.06 43.29
C LEU A 342 20.46 8.79 42.43
N ILE A 343 20.76 7.63 43.02
CA ILE A 343 20.74 6.36 42.30
C ILE A 343 19.31 6.03 41.86
N GLY A 344 18.31 6.23 42.71
CA GLY A 344 16.90 6.06 42.33
C GLY A 344 16.51 6.93 41.13
N ARG A 345 17.03 8.16 41.05
CA ARG A 345 16.82 9.06 39.90
C ARG A 345 17.48 8.57 38.61
N LEU A 346 18.66 7.98 38.71
CA LEU A 346 19.34 7.40 37.54
C LEU A 346 18.59 6.18 36.99
N PHE A 347 17.94 5.38 37.85
CA PHE A 347 17.12 4.25 37.44
C PHE A 347 15.77 4.66 36.83
N CYS A 348 15.26 5.85 37.14
CA CYS A 348 14.04 6.38 36.50
C CYS A 348 14.31 6.96 35.09
N GLY A 349 15.57 7.19 34.72
CA GLY A 349 15.98 7.78 33.44
C GLY A 349 16.28 6.76 32.35
#